data_AF-A0A3D3EKN4-F1
#
_entry.id   AF-A0A3D3EKN4-F1
#
_cell.length_a   1.000
_cell.length_b   1.000
_cell.length_c   1.000
_cell.angle_alpha   90.00
_cell.angle_beta   90.00
_cell.angle_gamma   90.00
#
_symmetry.space_group_name_H-M   'P 1'
#
loop_
_entity.id
_entity.type
_entity.pdbx_description
1 polymer ?
#
loop_
_entity_poly.entity_id
_entity_poly.type
_entity_poly.pdbx_seq_one_letter_code
_entity_poly.pdbx_strand_id
1 'polypeptide(L)'
;MKVLDAEFVKGFIRLTDDGFRQGWHERNGGNLSYRIKQEEIDAVREELDDGRPWTEIGTGVPGLAGEYFLVTGSGKYFRNVILDPEENIAIIEVNQKGNQYRIRWGLKNGGKPTSELPSHLMNHEVKKELTGGRHRVIYHCHPVNVIALTFVLPLSDKVFTRELWEMATECPVVFPEGVGVVDWMV
;
A
#
# COMPACT_ATOMS: atom_id res chain seq x y z
N MET A 1 11.98 -7.45 -18.98
CA MET A 1 12.40 -6.10 -18.54
C MET A 1 12.85 -6.18 -17.11
N LYS A 2 13.84 -5.39 -16.67
CA LYS A 2 14.22 -5.35 -15.24
C LYS A 2 13.11 -4.73 -14.40
N VAL A 3 12.92 -5.21 -13.17
CA VAL A 3 11.86 -4.68 -12.28
C VAL A 3 12.03 -3.18 -12.06
N LEU A 4 13.26 -2.71 -11.78
CA LEU A 4 13.54 -1.30 -11.50
C LEU A 4 13.35 -0.38 -12.71
N ASP A 5 13.38 -0.92 -13.92
CA ASP A 5 13.17 -0.15 -15.15
C ASP A 5 11.68 0.00 -15.50
N ALA A 6 10.79 -0.77 -14.85
CA ALA A 6 9.36 -0.75 -15.12
C ALA A 6 8.67 0.50 -14.54
N GLU A 7 7.76 1.08 -15.32
CA GLU A 7 7.12 2.35 -14.98
C GLU A 7 6.27 2.27 -13.69
N PHE A 8 5.60 1.14 -13.43
CA PHE A 8 4.84 0.97 -12.20
C PHE A 8 5.73 0.97 -10.95
N VAL A 9 6.97 0.48 -11.06
CA VAL A 9 7.96 0.48 -9.98
C VAL A 9 8.52 1.88 -9.78
N LYS A 10 8.86 2.59 -10.86
CA LYS A 10 9.28 4.00 -10.77
C LYS A 10 8.20 4.89 -10.16
N GLY A 11 6.93 4.68 -10.53
CA GLY A 11 5.79 5.37 -9.93
C GLY A 11 5.66 5.09 -8.43
N PHE A 12 5.85 3.83 -8.02
CA PHE A 12 5.86 3.44 -6.62
C PHE A 12 7.00 4.13 -5.85
N ILE A 13 8.23 4.09 -6.37
CA ILE A 13 9.40 4.75 -5.77
C ILE A 13 9.15 6.26 -5.63
N ARG A 14 8.63 6.90 -6.69
CA ARG A 14 8.31 8.33 -6.66
C ARG A 14 7.31 8.66 -5.56
N LEU A 15 6.21 7.91 -5.45
CA LEU A 15 5.19 8.17 -4.43
C LEU A 15 5.78 8.08 -3.01
N THR A 16 6.70 7.13 -2.78
CA THR A 16 7.37 7.04 -1.48
C THR A 16 8.28 8.23 -1.17
N ASP A 17 8.99 8.77 -2.17
CA ASP A 17 9.84 9.97 -1.99
C ASP A 17 8.98 11.23 -1.81
N ASP A 18 7.92 11.38 -2.62
CA ASP A 18 6.98 12.51 -2.53
C ASP A 18 6.34 12.55 -1.13
N GLY A 19 5.85 11.42 -0.62
CA GLY A 19 5.29 11.34 0.74
C GLY A 19 6.31 11.67 1.84
N PHE A 20 7.55 11.19 1.71
CA PHE A 20 8.61 11.52 2.66
C PHE A 20 8.91 13.03 2.66
N ARG A 21 9.01 13.65 1.48
CA ARG A 21 9.25 15.11 1.33
C ARG A 21 8.13 15.97 1.87
N GLN A 22 6.89 15.47 1.85
CA GLN A 22 5.74 16.12 2.50
C GLN A 22 5.78 16.00 4.04
N GLY A 23 6.72 15.23 4.60
CA GLY A 23 6.84 15.01 6.03
C GLY A 23 5.81 14.02 6.59
N TRP A 24 5.20 13.18 5.75
CA TRP A 24 4.16 12.22 6.17
C TRP A 24 4.70 10.85 6.62
N HIS A 25 6.02 10.66 6.57
CA HIS A 25 6.66 9.37 6.83
C HIS A 25 7.92 9.53 7.68
N GLU A 26 7.75 9.81 8.96
CA GLU A 26 8.83 9.75 9.93
C GLU A 26 9.25 8.30 10.20
N ARG A 27 10.57 8.05 10.27
CA ARG A 27 11.13 6.72 10.52
C ARG A 27 10.53 5.65 9.57
N ASN A 28 9.81 4.68 10.11
CA ASN A 28 9.15 3.59 9.39
C ASN A 28 7.61 3.75 9.37
N GLY A 29 7.11 4.94 9.68
CA GLY A 29 5.68 5.26 9.69
C GLY A 29 5.11 5.29 8.27
N GLY A 30 3.95 4.68 8.10
CA GLY A 30 3.31 4.49 6.80
C GLY A 30 3.82 3.29 6.01
N ASN A 31 3.02 2.89 5.03
CA ASN A 31 3.27 1.74 4.16
C ASN A 31 2.41 1.89 2.88
N LEU A 32 2.83 1.22 1.83
CA LEU A 32 2.24 1.35 0.50
C LEU A 32 2.13 -0.03 -0.13
N SER A 33 0.99 -0.30 -0.77
CA SER A 33 0.85 -1.47 -1.63
C SER A 33 0.12 -1.14 -2.93
N TYR A 34 0.61 -1.74 -4.01
CA TYR A 34 0.05 -1.64 -5.35
C TYR A 34 -0.29 -3.01 -5.91
N ARG A 35 -1.55 -3.23 -6.30
CA ARG A 35 -2.04 -4.45 -6.94
C ARG A 35 -1.69 -4.42 -8.43
N ILE A 36 -0.65 -5.16 -8.78
CA ILE A 36 0.03 -5.13 -10.08
C ILE A 36 -0.91 -5.66 -11.17
N LYS A 37 -0.88 -5.08 -12.37
CA LYS A 37 -1.64 -5.60 -13.51
C LYS A 37 -0.96 -6.82 -14.12
N GLN A 38 -1.72 -7.63 -14.85
CA GLN A 38 -1.18 -8.85 -15.45
C GLN A 38 -0.08 -8.53 -16.48
N GLU A 39 -0.31 -7.52 -17.31
CA GLU A 39 0.67 -7.08 -18.32
C GLU A 39 1.96 -6.52 -17.69
N GLU A 40 1.87 -5.90 -16.52
CA GLU A 40 3.02 -5.35 -15.80
C GLU A 40 3.87 -6.44 -15.17
N ILE A 41 3.23 -7.45 -14.56
CA ILE A 41 3.95 -8.59 -13.98
C ILE A 41 4.58 -9.46 -15.07
N ASP A 42 3.88 -9.67 -16.18
CA ASP A 42 4.39 -10.44 -17.32
C ASP A 42 5.65 -9.78 -17.92
N ALA A 43 5.70 -8.43 -17.96
CA ALA A 43 6.84 -7.69 -18.49
C ALA A 43 8.13 -7.87 -17.66
N VAL A 44 8.00 -8.16 -16.36
CA VAL A 44 9.14 -8.33 -15.42
C VAL A 44 9.35 -9.79 -14.99
N ARG A 45 8.66 -10.74 -15.62
CA ARG A 45 8.61 -12.15 -15.21
C ARG A 45 9.98 -12.82 -15.04
N GLU A 46 10.94 -12.45 -15.89
CA GLU A 46 12.29 -13.01 -15.89
C GLU A 46 13.10 -12.66 -14.64
N GLU A 47 12.71 -11.62 -13.90
CA GLU A 47 13.37 -11.19 -12.66
C GLU A 47 12.69 -11.76 -11.40
N LEU A 48 11.59 -12.50 -11.57
CA LEU A 48 10.85 -13.05 -10.44
C LEU A 48 11.47 -14.37 -9.97
N ASP A 49 11.77 -14.43 -8.68
CA ASP A 49 12.23 -15.60 -7.95
C ASP A 49 11.04 -16.50 -7.59
N ASP A 50 11.11 -17.78 -7.98
CA ASP A 50 10.14 -18.82 -7.63
C ASP A 50 10.55 -19.67 -6.42
N GLY A 51 11.80 -19.52 -5.94
CA GLY A 51 12.40 -20.35 -4.89
C GLY A 51 12.05 -19.93 -3.47
N ARG A 52 11.46 -18.75 -3.26
CA ARG A 52 11.10 -18.28 -1.91
C ARG A 52 9.85 -19.01 -1.37
N PRO A 53 9.84 -19.32 -0.06
CA PRO A 53 8.76 -20.12 0.53
C PRO A 53 7.45 -19.32 0.64
N TRP A 54 6.36 -20.07 0.66
CA TRP A 54 5.05 -19.55 1.06
C TRP A 54 5.03 -19.26 2.56
N THR A 55 4.44 -18.12 2.92
CA THR A 55 4.29 -17.63 4.28
C THR A 55 2.83 -17.29 4.53
N GLU A 56 2.30 -17.64 5.70
CA GLU A 56 0.93 -17.29 6.09
C GLU A 56 0.72 -15.78 6.07
N ILE A 57 -0.41 -15.33 5.51
CA ILE A 57 -0.84 -13.94 5.60
C ILE A 57 -1.36 -13.68 7.03
N GLY A 58 -2.06 -14.65 7.63
CA GLY A 58 -2.76 -14.47 8.92
C GLY A 58 -4.23 -14.02 8.75
N THR A 59 -4.70 -13.90 7.51
CA THR A 59 -6.12 -13.73 7.13
C THR A 59 -6.37 -14.43 5.79
N GLY A 60 -7.64 -14.55 5.39
CA GLY A 60 -8.04 -15.06 4.08
C GLY A 60 -8.51 -13.95 3.16
N VAL A 61 -7.96 -13.90 1.94
CA VAL A 61 -8.32 -12.96 0.86
C VAL A 61 -8.53 -13.72 -0.47
N PRO A 62 -9.51 -14.64 -0.55
CA PRO A 62 -9.72 -15.50 -1.72
C PRO A 62 -9.98 -14.71 -3.02
N GLY A 63 -10.55 -13.51 -2.94
CA GLY A 63 -10.77 -12.60 -4.06
C GLY A 63 -9.49 -12.03 -4.66
N LEU A 64 -8.33 -12.25 -4.04
CA LEU A 64 -7.00 -11.86 -4.52
C LEU A 64 -6.12 -13.05 -4.92
N ALA A 65 -6.71 -14.25 -5.05
CA ALA A 65 -5.98 -15.47 -5.38
C ALA A 65 -5.17 -15.32 -6.69
N GLY A 66 -3.89 -15.67 -6.63
CA GLY A 66 -2.97 -15.61 -7.76
C GLY A 66 -2.50 -14.21 -8.17
N GLU A 67 -2.92 -13.15 -7.46
CA GLU A 67 -2.52 -11.78 -7.79
C GLU A 67 -1.17 -11.39 -7.19
N TYR A 68 -0.56 -10.37 -7.79
CA TYR A 68 0.75 -9.85 -7.44
C TYR A 68 0.64 -8.44 -6.88
N PHE A 69 1.49 -8.14 -5.90
CA PHE A 69 1.50 -6.84 -5.23
C PHE A 69 2.91 -6.32 -5.08
N LEU A 70 3.11 -5.03 -5.37
CA LEU A 70 4.32 -4.30 -4.99
C LEU A 70 4.06 -3.67 -3.62
N VAL A 71 4.92 -3.95 -2.64
CA VAL A 71 4.71 -3.57 -1.23
C VAL A 71 5.97 -3.01 -0.61
N THR A 72 5.83 -2.12 0.37
CA THR A 72 6.93 -1.72 1.25
C THR A 72 7.26 -2.82 2.27
N GLY A 73 8.53 -2.92 2.66
CA GLY A 73 8.99 -3.86 3.68
C GLY A 73 8.70 -3.40 5.11
N SER A 74 8.59 -4.37 6.03
CA SER A 74 8.44 -4.11 7.46
C SER A 74 9.67 -3.39 8.03
N GLY A 75 9.43 -2.29 8.74
CA GLY A 75 10.48 -1.48 9.35
C GLY A 75 11.36 -0.72 8.35
N LYS A 76 11.01 -0.74 7.06
CA LYS A 76 11.71 0.02 6.01
C LYS A 76 11.22 1.47 6.00
N TYR A 77 12.07 2.36 5.49
CA TYR A 77 11.87 3.81 5.59
C TYR A 77 11.53 4.32 4.20
N PHE A 78 10.47 5.11 4.08
CA PHE A 78 10.06 5.70 2.78
C PHE A 78 11.21 6.47 2.13
N ARG A 79 11.97 7.24 2.93
CA ARG A 79 13.19 7.95 2.53
C ARG A 79 14.20 7.07 1.79
N ASN A 80 14.30 5.79 2.15
CA ASN A 80 15.34 4.91 1.65
C ASN A 80 14.92 4.17 0.37
N VAL A 81 13.64 4.19 0.01
CA VAL A 81 13.14 3.49 -1.19
C VAL A 81 13.81 4.03 -2.45
N ILE A 82 13.99 5.34 -2.60
CA ILE A 82 14.69 5.93 -3.76
C ILE A 82 16.20 5.62 -3.78
N LEU A 83 16.79 5.32 -2.62
CA LEU A 83 18.23 5.04 -2.49
C LEU A 83 18.56 3.57 -2.78
N ASP A 84 17.70 2.66 -2.32
CA ASP A 84 17.85 1.23 -2.55
C ASP A 84 16.46 0.56 -2.60
N PRO A 85 15.76 0.61 -3.75
CA PRO A 85 14.41 0.07 -3.85
C PRO A 85 14.37 -1.43 -3.52
N GLU A 86 15.31 -2.20 -4.05
CA GLU A 86 15.34 -3.66 -3.86
C GLU A 86 15.57 -4.08 -2.39
N GLU A 87 16.09 -3.20 -1.55
CA GLU A 87 16.18 -3.41 -0.10
C GLU A 87 14.90 -3.04 0.67
N ASN A 88 14.08 -2.14 0.13
CA ASN A 88 12.98 -1.51 0.85
C ASN A 88 11.58 -1.91 0.37
N ILE A 89 11.46 -2.42 -0.85
CA ILE A 89 10.20 -2.87 -1.45
C ILE A 89 10.31 -4.30 -1.97
N ALA A 90 9.17 -4.97 -2.16
CA ALA A 90 9.10 -6.31 -2.71
C ALA A 90 7.89 -6.49 -3.62
N ILE A 91 8.03 -7.36 -4.61
CA ILE A 91 6.89 -7.97 -5.30
C ILE A 91 6.53 -9.24 -4.53
N ILE A 92 5.26 -9.39 -4.15
CA ILE A 92 4.72 -10.63 -3.58
C ILE A 92 3.65 -11.22 -4.50
N GLU A 93 3.43 -12.52 -4.39
CA GLU A 93 2.32 -13.24 -4.99
C GLU A 93 1.45 -13.85 -3.89
N VAL A 94 0.13 -13.77 -4.05
CA VAL A 94 -0.85 -14.45 -3.19
C VAL A 94 -1.18 -15.83 -3.78
N ASN A 95 -1.22 -16.87 -2.95
CA ASN A 95 -1.51 -18.22 -3.42
C ASN A 95 -2.96 -18.37 -3.91
N GLN A 96 -3.25 -19.51 -4.53
CA GLN A 96 -4.58 -19.80 -5.09
C GLN A 96 -5.70 -19.91 -4.04
N LYS A 97 -5.36 -20.04 -2.75
CA LYS A 97 -6.32 -20.09 -1.64
C LYS A 97 -6.55 -18.73 -0.98
N GLY A 98 -5.73 -17.73 -1.31
CA GLY A 98 -5.80 -16.41 -0.69
C GLY A 98 -5.32 -16.34 0.76
N ASN A 99 -4.58 -17.32 1.27
CA ASN A 99 -4.18 -17.36 2.68
C ASN A 99 -2.67 -17.29 2.92
N GLN A 100 -1.87 -17.45 1.87
CA GLN A 100 -0.41 -17.35 1.94
C GLN A 100 0.10 -16.41 0.85
N TYR A 101 1.26 -15.80 1.11
CA TYR A 101 2.02 -15.05 0.12
C TYR A 101 3.43 -15.62 -0.02
N ARG A 102 4.09 -15.37 -1.14
CA ARG A 102 5.55 -15.53 -1.28
C ARG A 102 6.15 -14.28 -1.89
N ILE A 103 7.37 -13.96 -1.50
CA ILE A 103 8.12 -12.88 -2.13
C ILE A 103 8.64 -13.39 -3.48
N ARG A 104 8.40 -12.62 -4.54
CA ARG A 104 8.85 -12.90 -5.90
C ARG A 104 10.02 -12.02 -6.33
N TRP A 105 10.22 -10.88 -5.69
CA TRP A 105 11.36 -10.00 -5.96
C TRP A 105 11.55 -9.01 -4.80
N GLY A 106 12.76 -8.47 -4.62
CA GLY A 106 13.06 -7.46 -3.62
C GLY A 106 13.28 -8.01 -2.21
N LEU A 107 13.38 -7.11 -1.23
CA LEU A 107 13.89 -7.40 0.11
C LEU A 107 15.18 -8.24 0.05
N LYS A 108 16.16 -7.79 -0.74
CA LYS A 108 17.36 -8.58 -1.12
C LYS A 108 18.20 -9.07 0.06
N ASN A 109 18.31 -8.31 1.14
CA ASN A 109 19.00 -8.75 2.36
C ASN A 109 18.06 -9.43 3.37
N GLY A 110 16.93 -9.95 2.90
CA GLY A 110 15.90 -10.55 3.72
C GLY A 110 14.94 -9.53 4.32
N GLY A 111 14.16 -10.00 5.30
CA GLY A 111 13.03 -9.27 5.86
C GLY A 111 11.69 -9.79 5.31
N LYS A 112 10.64 -9.02 5.58
CA LYS A 112 9.26 -9.36 5.22
C LYS A 112 8.52 -8.10 4.73
N PRO A 113 7.41 -8.24 4.00
CA PRO A 113 6.50 -7.12 3.73
C PRO A 113 6.07 -6.40 5.00
N THR A 114 5.48 -5.21 4.87
CA THR A 114 4.89 -4.44 5.97
C THR A 114 4.11 -5.34 6.95
N SER A 115 4.22 -5.08 8.26
CA SER A 115 3.47 -5.79 9.29
C SER A 115 1.96 -5.69 9.10
N GLU A 116 1.50 -4.66 8.40
CA GLU A 116 0.10 -4.41 8.08
C GLU A 116 -0.33 -5.05 6.74
N LEU A 117 0.47 -5.94 6.16
CA LEU A 117 0.13 -6.64 4.91
C LEU A 117 -1.28 -7.25 4.94
N PRO A 118 -1.75 -7.92 6.03
CA PRO A 118 -3.11 -8.46 6.09
C PRO A 118 -4.17 -7.38 5.87
N SER A 119 -4.03 -6.22 6.54
CA SER A 119 -4.94 -5.08 6.39
C SER A 119 -4.89 -4.49 4.99
N HIS A 120 -3.73 -4.42 4.35
CA HIS A 120 -3.62 -3.98 2.96
C HIS A 120 -4.37 -4.92 2.01
N LEU A 121 -4.17 -6.23 2.16
CA LEU A 121 -4.81 -7.21 1.28
C LEU A 121 -6.33 -7.23 1.48
N MET A 122 -6.82 -7.19 2.72
CA MET A 122 -8.26 -7.10 3.01
C MET A 122 -8.88 -5.84 2.37
N ASN A 123 -8.21 -4.69 2.46
CA ASN A 123 -8.67 -3.47 1.79
C ASN A 123 -8.64 -3.58 0.26
N HIS A 124 -7.61 -4.20 -0.32
CA HIS A 124 -7.55 -4.46 -1.76
C HIS A 124 -8.68 -5.35 -2.23
N GLU A 125 -9.03 -6.40 -1.49
CA GLU A 125 -10.13 -7.31 -1.84
C GLU A 125 -11.47 -6.56 -1.90
N VAL A 126 -11.80 -5.82 -0.84
CA VAL A 126 -13.02 -5.01 -0.76
C VAL A 126 -13.05 -3.95 -1.86
N LYS A 127 -11.95 -3.21 -2.07
CA LYS A 127 -11.90 -2.16 -3.10
C LYS A 127 -11.91 -2.73 -4.51
N LYS A 128 -11.30 -3.90 -4.74
CA LYS A 128 -11.37 -4.60 -6.04
C LYS A 128 -12.82 -4.94 -6.37
N GLU A 129 -13.55 -5.52 -5.42
CA GLU A 129 -14.97 -5.87 -5.60
C GLU A 129 -15.82 -4.63 -5.88
N LEU A 130 -15.76 -3.62 -4.99
CA LEU A 130 -16.61 -2.43 -5.09
C LEU A 130 -16.35 -1.56 -6.32
N THR A 131 -15.12 -1.60 -6.86
CA THR A 131 -14.73 -0.70 -7.96
C THR A 131 -14.60 -1.40 -9.30
N GLY A 132 -14.95 -2.69 -9.40
CA GLY A 132 -14.72 -3.49 -10.61
C GLY A 132 -13.23 -3.59 -10.96
N GLY A 133 -12.38 -3.64 -9.95
CA GLY A 133 -10.93 -3.74 -10.10
C GLY A 133 -10.20 -2.46 -10.53
N ARG A 134 -10.89 -1.30 -10.56
CA ARG A 134 -10.28 -0.01 -10.89
C ARG A 134 -9.25 0.43 -9.85
N HIS A 135 -9.58 0.31 -8.57
CA HIS A 135 -8.67 0.70 -7.48
C HIS A 135 -7.58 -0.37 -7.29
N ARG A 136 -6.33 0.10 -7.19
CA ARG A 136 -5.13 -0.73 -7.14
C ARG A 136 -4.08 -0.26 -6.15
N VAL A 137 -4.31 0.84 -5.42
CA VAL A 137 -3.36 1.39 -4.45
C VAL A 137 -4.02 1.45 -3.09
N ILE A 138 -3.32 0.98 -2.05
CA ILE A 138 -3.62 1.27 -0.65
C ILE A 138 -2.39 1.95 -0.07
N TYR A 139 -2.60 3.14 0.49
CA TYR A 139 -1.54 4.02 0.97
C TYR A 139 -1.88 4.53 2.36
N HIS A 140 -1.04 4.19 3.33
CA HIS A 140 -1.13 4.68 4.70
C HIS A 140 0.08 5.58 4.97
N CYS A 141 -0.22 6.77 5.49
CA CYS A 141 0.76 7.80 5.80
C CYS A 141 0.33 8.56 7.06
N HIS A 142 1.21 9.40 7.59
CA HIS A 142 1.00 10.19 8.81
C HIS A 142 0.92 11.70 8.51
N PRO A 143 -0.13 12.18 7.81
CA PRO A 143 -0.27 13.59 7.49
C PRO A 143 -0.52 14.42 8.76
N VAL A 144 0.44 15.27 9.10
CA VAL A 144 0.50 16.05 10.35
C VAL A 144 -0.81 16.78 10.66
N ASN A 145 -1.39 17.47 9.67
CA ASN A 145 -2.60 18.26 9.88
C ASN A 145 -3.84 17.39 10.15
N VAL A 146 -3.98 16.26 9.45
CA VAL A 146 -5.11 15.35 9.68
C VAL A 146 -5.00 14.71 11.07
N ILE A 147 -3.78 14.31 11.47
CA ILE A 147 -3.52 13.81 12.83
C ILE A 147 -3.86 14.88 13.86
N ALA A 148 -3.46 16.14 13.68
CA ALA A 148 -3.80 17.21 14.60
C ALA A 148 -5.32 17.40 14.74
N LEU A 149 -6.06 17.29 13.63
CA LEU A 149 -7.53 17.39 13.62
C LEU A 149 -8.19 16.28 14.47
N THR A 150 -7.61 15.09 14.59
CA THR A 150 -8.15 14.00 15.44
C THR A 150 -8.13 14.31 16.93
N PHE A 151 -7.40 15.33 17.38
CA PHE A 151 -7.39 15.76 18.78
C PHE A 151 -8.38 16.89 19.09
N VAL A 152 -8.90 17.56 18.07
CA VAL A 152 -9.72 18.78 18.24
C VAL A 152 -11.13 18.65 17.65
N LEU A 153 -11.33 17.73 16.70
CA LEU A 153 -12.65 17.41 16.16
C LEU A 153 -13.20 16.14 16.82
N PRO A 154 -14.53 16.04 16.99
CA PRO A 154 -15.19 14.78 17.29
C PRO A 154 -14.79 13.70 16.27
N LEU A 155 -14.39 12.52 16.76
CA LEU A 155 -14.07 11.35 15.92
C LEU A 155 -15.34 10.76 15.31
N SER A 156 -15.83 11.42 14.26
CA SER A 156 -17.05 11.05 13.54
C SER A 156 -16.86 11.32 12.05
N ASP A 157 -17.16 10.32 11.23
CA ASP A 157 -17.09 10.37 9.76
C ASP A 157 -17.79 11.61 9.20
N LYS A 158 -19.00 11.90 9.72
CA LYS A 158 -19.81 13.03 9.27
C LYS A 158 -19.14 14.37 9.58
N VAL A 159 -18.54 14.51 10.76
CA VAL A 159 -17.86 15.75 11.17
C VAL A 159 -16.58 15.93 10.37
N PHE A 160 -15.72 14.91 10.35
CA PHE A 160 -14.46 14.95 9.58
C PHE A 160 -14.68 15.24 8.11
N THR A 161 -15.63 14.54 7.48
CA THR A 161 -15.98 14.76 6.08
C THR A 161 -16.42 16.20 5.83
N ARG A 162 -17.32 16.72 6.68
CA ARG A 162 -17.87 18.07 6.50
C ARG A 162 -16.80 19.14 6.65
N GLU A 163 -16.00 19.07 7.71
CA GLU A 163 -14.94 20.05 7.97
C GLU A 163 -13.90 20.05 6.84
N LEU A 164 -13.47 18.86 6.36
CA LEU A 164 -12.55 18.77 5.22
C LEU A 164 -13.17 19.33 3.92
N TRP A 165 -14.46 19.11 3.68
CA TRP A 165 -15.15 19.68 2.52
C TRP A 165 -15.23 21.21 2.56
N GLU A 166 -15.31 21.81 3.74
CA GLU A 166 -15.33 23.27 3.89
C GLU A 166 -13.94 23.91 3.74
N MET A 167 -12.87 23.18 4.04
CA MET A 167 -11.49 23.67 3.95
C MET A 167 -11.01 23.93 2.51
N ALA A 168 -11.48 23.15 1.53
CA ALA A 168 -11.15 23.38 0.13
C ALA A 168 -12.31 22.98 -0.79
N THR A 169 -12.65 23.86 -1.74
CA THR A 169 -13.80 23.69 -2.64
C THR A 169 -13.76 22.43 -3.50
N GLU A 170 -12.57 21.88 -3.71
CA GLU A 170 -12.36 20.65 -4.49
C GLU A 170 -12.62 19.36 -3.69
N CYS A 171 -12.54 19.39 -2.36
CA CYS A 171 -12.71 18.22 -1.49
C CYS A 171 -14.02 17.45 -1.73
N PRO A 172 -15.21 18.07 -1.82
CA PRO A 172 -16.45 17.35 -2.12
C PRO A 172 -16.49 16.73 -3.53
N VAL A 173 -15.64 17.19 -4.46
CA VAL A 173 -15.51 16.61 -5.81
C VAL A 173 -14.50 15.46 -5.81
N VAL A 174 -13.40 15.58 -5.05
CA VAL A 174 -12.33 14.56 -4.99
C VAL A 174 -12.75 13.34 -4.16
N PHE A 175 -13.44 13.55 -3.04
CA PHE A 175 -13.93 12.47 -2.17
C PHE A 175 -15.40 12.71 -1.77
N PRO A 176 -16.36 12.57 -2.72
CA PRO A 176 -17.78 12.82 -2.48
C PRO A 176 -18.43 11.83 -1.51
N GLU A 177 -17.84 10.64 -1.33
CA GLU A 177 -18.30 9.63 -0.37
C GLU A 177 -17.80 9.92 1.06
N GLY A 178 -16.93 10.92 1.24
CA GLY A 178 -16.39 11.33 2.52
C GLY A 178 -15.18 10.54 3.00
N VAL A 179 -14.87 10.69 4.28
CA VAL A 179 -13.77 10.05 5.01
C VAL A 179 -14.35 9.28 6.18
N GLY A 180 -14.09 7.97 6.22
CA GLY A 180 -14.40 7.13 7.38
C GLY A 180 -13.38 7.35 8.49
N VAL A 181 -13.86 7.39 9.74
CA VAL A 181 -13.06 7.51 10.96
C VAL A 181 -13.24 6.22 11.75
N VAL A 182 -12.12 5.55 12.02
CA VAL A 182 -12.11 4.35 12.86
C VAL A 182 -11.70 4.72 14.28
N ASP A 183 -12.21 3.98 15.27
CA ASP A 183 -11.79 4.12 16.65
C ASP A 183 -10.29 3.84 16.79
N TRP A 184 -9.69 4.44 17.82
CA TRP A 184 -8.30 4.15 18.15
C TRP A 184 -8.13 2.70 18.61
N MET A 185 -7.13 2.02 18.06
CA MET A 185 -6.81 0.61 18.33
C MET A 185 -5.30 0.44 18.59
N VAL A 186 -4.93 -0.58 19.38
CA VAL A 186 -3.54 -1.05 19.61
C VAL A 186 -3.35 -2.41 19.00
#